data_AF-A0A9E5LLQ8-F1
#
_entry.id   AF-A0A9E5LLQ8-F1
#
_cell.length_a   1.000
_cell.length_b   1.000
_cell.length_c   1.000
_cell.angle_alpha   90.00
_cell.angle_beta   90.00
_cell.angle_gamma   90.00
#
_symmetry.space_group_name_H-M   'P 1'
#
loop_
_entity.id
_entity.type
_entity.pdbx_description
1 polymer ?
#
loop_
_entity_poly.entity_id
_entity_poly.type
_entity_poly.pdbx_seq_one_letter_code
_entity_poly.pdbx_strand_id
1 'polypeptide(L)'
;AELKRKLALAGEPNAEVAQAEQVNGVPFFAQTYSGISGKELPSLIDEHKERLKSGVILLITESDNRVSIAAGVSSDLVDKISAVDIVRCAVPEIGGKGGGGRPDLAQGGGTDVLGVEKAISAVRSFLS
;
A
#
# COMPACT_ATOMS: atom_id res chain seq x y z
N ALA A 1 8.84 1.29 18.31
CA ALA A 1 8.67 1.80 16.95
C ALA A 1 9.80 1.32 16.04
N GLU A 2 11.06 1.69 16.30
CA GLU A 2 12.19 1.42 15.38
C GLU A 2 12.47 -0.07 15.09
N LEU A 3 12.40 -0.98 16.08
CA LEU A 3 12.65 -2.40 15.85
C LEU A 3 11.60 -3.05 14.93
N LYS A 4 10.32 -2.70 15.10
CA LYS A 4 9.23 -3.19 14.24
C LYS A 4 9.34 -2.63 12.82
N ARG A 5 9.75 -1.36 12.69
CA ARG A 5 10.02 -0.71 11.39
C ARG A 5 11.20 -1.35 10.67
N LYS A 6 12.29 -1.65 11.38
CA LYS A 6 13.44 -2.39 10.82
C LYS A 6 13.04 -3.79 10.33
N LEU A 7 12.15 -4.48 11.03
CA LEU A 7 11.63 -5.78 10.60
C LEU A 7 10.70 -5.67 9.38
N ALA A 8 9.89 -4.61 9.29
CA ALA A 8 9.05 -4.34 8.11
C ALA A 8 9.88 -4.17 6.83
N LEU A 9 11.05 -3.53 6.97
CA LEU A 9 12.00 -3.22 5.89
C LEU A 9 13.12 -4.23 5.75
N ALA A 10 13.14 -5.29 6.57
CA ALA A 10 14.22 -6.29 6.60
C ALA A 10 14.29 -7.16 5.33
N GLY A 11 13.36 -6.97 4.39
CA GLY A 11 13.49 -7.47 3.03
C GLY A 11 14.65 -6.76 2.31
N GLU A 12 15.52 -7.55 1.67
CA GLU A 12 16.53 -7.03 0.76
C GLU A 12 15.86 -6.23 -0.37
N PRO A 13 16.38 -5.06 -0.79
CA PRO A 13 15.79 -4.27 -1.88
C PRO A 13 15.56 -5.08 -3.16
N ASN A 14 16.47 -6.01 -3.47
CA ASN A 14 16.33 -6.92 -4.61
C ASN A 14 15.19 -7.94 -4.45
N ALA A 15 14.92 -8.37 -3.22
CA ALA A 15 13.81 -9.28 -2.92
C ALA A 15 12.47 -8.56 -3.04
N GLU A 16 12.40 -7.27 -2.71
CA GLU A 16 11.21 -6.43 -2.86
C GLU A 16 10.86 -6.20 -4.34
N VAL A 17 11.87 -5.82 -5.14
CA VAL A 17 11.72 -5.70 -6.60
C VAL A 17 11.30 -7.04 -7.22
N ALA A 18 11.85 -8.17 -6.73
CA ALA A 18 11.46 -9.50 -7.19
C ALA A 18 10.05 -9.93 -6.76
N GLN A 19 9.52 -9.37 -5.68
CA GLN A 19 8.17 -9.65 -5.17
C GLN A 19 7.11 -8.74 -5.79
N ALA A 20 7.50 -7.61 -6.38
CA ALA A 20 6.60 -6.77 -7.14
C ALA A 20 6.09 -7.53 -8.37
N GLU A 21 4.77 -7.67 -8.49
CA GLU A 21 4.13 -8.29 -9.64
C GLU A 21 3.93 -7.27 -10.77
N GLN A 22 3.86 -7.76 -12.02
CA GLN A 22 3.56 -6.91 -13.17
C GLN A 22 2.07 -7.00 -13.50
N VAL A 23 1.35 -5.89 -13.36
CA VAL A 23 -0.08 -5.78 -13.71
C VAL A 23 -0.21 -4.79 -14.86
N ASN A 24 -0.56 -5.28 -16.05
CA ASN A 24 -0.65 -4.45 -17.27
C ASN A 24 0.60 -3.56 -17.53
N GLY A 25 1.79 -4.09 -17.22
CA GLY A 25 3.05 -3.36 -17.35
C GLY A 25 3.36 -2.35 -16.23
N VAL A 26 2.54 -2.30 -15.18
CA VAL A 26 2.78 -1.53 -13.96
C VAL A 26 3.32 -2.44 -12.87
N PRO A 27 4.52 -2.17 -12.31
CA PRO A 27 5.01 -2.86 -11.13
C PRO A 27 4.10 -2.56 -9.94
N PHE A 28 3.55 -3.59 -9.31
CA PHE A 28 2.68 -3.50 -8.15
C PHE A 28 3.25 -4.30 -6.99
N PHE A 29 3.46 -3.63 -5.85
CA PHE A 29 3.92 -4.25 -4.61
C PHE A 29 2.88 -4.06 -3.52
N ALA A 30 2.45 -5.16 -2.89
CA ALA A 30 1.53 -5.13 -1.78
C ALA A 30 2.13 -5.86 -0.57
N GLN A 31 2.01 -5.27 0.63
CA GLN A 31 2.49 -5.88 1.86
C GLN A 31 1.59 -5.58 3.05
N THR A 32 1.38 -6.58 3.90
CA THR A 32 0.62 -6.49 5.15
C THR A 32 1.55 -6.56 6.35
N TYR A 33 1.35 -5.67 7.33
CA TYR A 33 2.07 -5.62 8.60
C TYR A 33 1.15 -5.82 9.80
N SER A 34 1.68 -6.43 10.86
CA SER A 34 0.99 -6.50 12.15
C SER A 34 1.67 -5.58 13.18
N GLY A 35 0.86 -4.81 13.90
CA GLY A 35 1.31 -4.01 15.04
C GLY A 35 2.21 -2.82 14.69
N ILE A 36 2.11 -2.32 13.45
CA ILE A 36 2.64 -1.03 12.98
C ILE A 36 1.49 -0.03 13.00
N SER A 37 1.75 1.22 13.38
CA SER A 37 0.69 2.23 13.34
C SER A 37 0.40 2.63 11.90
N GLY A 38 -0.88 2.82 11.55
CA GLY A 38 -1.28 3.38 10.25
C GLY A 38 -0.62 4.73 9.93
N LYS A 39 -0.19 5.49 10.96
CA LYS A 39 0.56 6.74 10.82
C LYS A 39 1.98 6.56 10.29
N GLU A 40 2.55 5.35 10.40
CA GLU A 40 3.91 5.04 9.94
C GLU A 40 3.93 4.62 8.46
N LEU A 41 2.80 4.17 7.90
CA LEU A 41 2.69 3.71 6.52
C LEU A 41 3.19 4.71 5.47
N PRO A 42 2.93 6.03 5.55
CA PRO A 42 3.47 7.02 4.62
C PRO A 42 4.99 6.95 4.48
N SER A 43 5.68 6.87 5.61
CA SER A 43 7.15 6.81 5.62
C SER A 43 7.69 5.50 5.02
N LEU A 44 6.97 4.39 5.22
CA LEU A 44 7.33 3.10 4.63
C LEU A 44 7.08 3.11 3.12
N ILE A 45 5.98 3.71 2.67
CA ILE A 45 5.68 3.90 1.24
C ILE A 45 6.82 4.65 0.55
N ASP A 46 7.32 5.73 1.15
CA ASP A 46 8.42 6.51 0.56
C ASP A 46 9.69 5.66 0.46
N GLU A 47 10.02 4.86 1.47
CA GLU A 47 11.17 3.93 1.43
C GLU A 47 11.00 2.84 0.37
N HIS A 48 9.80 2.28 0.22
CA HIS A 48 9.50 1.32 -0.83
C HIS A 48 9.59 1.94 -2.23
N LYS A 49 9.11 3.18 -2.43
CA LYS A 49 9.27 3.91 -3.70
C LYS A 49 10.75 4.15 -4.01
N GLU A 50 11.56 4.50 -3.01
CA GLU A 50 13.00 4.68 -3.18
C GLU A 50 13.71 3.38 -3.60
N ARG A 51 13.23 2.21 -3.16
CA ARG A 51 13.78 0.90 -3.54
C ARG A 51 13.30 0.44 -4.91
N LEU A 52 11.98 0.47 -5.14
CA LEU A 52 11.33 -0.03 -6.36
C LEU A 52 11.57 0.89 -7.57
N LYS A 53 11.84 2.19 -7.33
CA LYS A 53 12.04 3.27 -8.32
C LYS A 53 10.82 3.64 -9.15
N SER A 54 10.06 2.66 -9.65
CA SER A 54 8.84 2.86 -10.44
C SER A 54 7.81 1.80 -10.07
N GLY A 55 6.59 2.21 -9.74
CA GLY A 55 5.50 1.30 -9.43
C GLY A 55 4.43 1.89 -8.51
N VAL A 56 3.45 1.03 -8.23
CA VAL A 56 2.37 1.25 -7.28
C VAL A 56 2.63 0.39 -6.04
N ILE A 57 2.55 0.99 -4.86
CA ILE A 57 2.75 0.32 -3.57
C ILE A 57 1.45 0.40 -2.77
N LEU A 58 1.02 -0.73 -2.20
CA LEU A 58 -0.11 -0.83 -1.27
C LEU A 58 0.37 -1.45 0.05
N LEU A 59 0.39 -0.65 1.12
CA LEU A 59 0.73 -1.14 2.45
C LEU A 59 -0.52 -1.21 3.31
N ILE A 60 -0.67 -2.32 4.02
CA ILE A 60 -1.81 -2.58 4.89
C ILE A 60 -1.27 -2.89 6.28
N THR A 61 -1.90 -2.39 7.32
CA THR A 61 -1.57 -2.82 8.68
C THR A 61 -2.78 -3.03 9.56
N GLU A 62 -2.71 -4.07 10.39
CA GLU A 62 -3.66 -4.35 11.44
C GLU A 62 -3.08 -3.91 12.80
N SER A 63 -3.81 -3.01 13.49
CA SER A 63 -3.51 -2.58 14.86
C SER A 63 -4.80 -2.17 15.55
N ASP A 64 -4.94 -2.50 16.83
CA ASP A 64 -6.02 -2.01 17.71
C ASP A 64 -7.44 -2.25 17.15
N ASN A 65 -7.69 -3.45 16.59
CA ASN A 65 -8.94 -3.84 15.92
C ASN A 65 -9.32 -2.93 14.73
N ARG A 66 -8.32 -2.32 14.10
CA ARG A 66 -8.48 -1.49 12.90
C ARG A 66 -7.51 -1.94 11.83
N VAL A 67 -7.96 -1.80 10.59
CA VAL A 67 -7.11 -1.96 9.41
C VAL A 67 -6.83 -0.58 8.84
N SER A 68 -5.57 -0.26 8.63
CA SER A 68 -5.14 0.97 7.94
C SER A 68 -4.48 0.60 6.62
N ILE A 69 -4.75 1.39 5.59
CA ILE A 69 -4.17 1.23 4.25
C ILE A 69 -3.49 2.54 3.85
N ALA A 70 -2.34 2.43 3.21
CA ALA A 70 -1.74 3.51 2.45
C ALA A 70 -1.38 3.02 1.05
N ALA A 71 -1.57 3.88 0.05
CA ALA A 71 -1.09 3.63 -1.30
C ALA A 71 -0.12 4.72 -1.74
N GLY A 72 0.89 4.32 -2.49
CA GLY A 72 1.91 5.19 -3.07
C GLY A 72 2.06 4.93 -4.55
N VAL A 73 2.26 5.99 -5.32
CA VAL A 73 2.53 5.92 -6.75
C VAL A 73 3.85 6.64 -7.01
N SER A 74 4.75 6.02 -7.76
CA SER A 74 6.01 6.64 -8.17
C SER A 74 5.78 7.85 -9.07
N SER A 75 6.75 8.78 -9.10
CA SER A 75 6.60 10.06 -9.79
C SER A 75 6.42 9.93 -11.31
N ASP A 76 6.93 8.86 -11.92
CA ASP A 76 6.75 8.57 -13.34
C ASP A 76 5.36 8.02 -13.71
N LEU A 77 4.59 7.59 -12.71
CA LEU A 77 3.25 7.02 -12.89
C LEU A 77 2.11 7.92 -12.38
N VAL A 78 2.41 8.94 -11.59
CA VAL A 78 1.42 9.75 -10.87
C VAL A 78 0.44 10.51 -11.78
N ASP A 79 0.84 10.84 -13.01
CA ASP A 79 -0.03 11.50 -14.00
C ASP A 79 -1.06 10.54 -14.63
N LYS A 80 -0.87 9.23 -14.46
CA LYS A 80 -1.72 8.17 -15.02
C LYS A 80 -2.50 7.41 -13.95
N ILE A 81 -1.90 7.26 -12.76
CA ILE A 81 -2.43 6.46 -11.66
C ILE A 81 -2.45 7.33 -10.40
N SER A 82 -3.61 7.38 -9.75
CA SER A 82 -3.82 8.15 -8.52
C SER A 82 -3.82 7.22 -7.30
N ALA A 83 -2.95 7.52 -6.33
CA ALA A 83 -2.97 6.86 -5.02
C ALA A 83 -4.33 7.01 -4.32
N VAL A 84 -5.01 8.14 -4.52
CA VAL A 84 -6.34 8.38 -3.95
C VAL A 84 -7.36 7.40 -4.51
N ASP A 85 -7.29 7.11 -5.81
CA ASP A 85 -8.22 6.18 -6.46
C ASP A 85 -7.93 4.73 -6.05
N ILE A 86 -6.64 4.37 -5.94
CA ILE A 86 -6.21 3.07 -5.39
C ILE A 86 -6.78 2.85 -3.98
N VAL A 87 -6.62 3.82 -3.08
CA VAL A 87 -7.16 3.71 -1.72
C VAL A 87 -8.68 3.61 -1.73
N ARG A 88 -9.37 4.40 -2.55
CA ARG A 88 -10.85 4.36 -2.64
C ARG A 88 -11.38 3.03 -3.18
N CYS A 89 -10.59 2.32 -3.97
CA CYS A 89 -10.87 0.96 -4.41
C CYS A 89 -10.70 -0.06 -3.26
N ALA A 90 -9.63 0.07 -2.48
CA ALA A 90 -9.26 -0.88 -1.42
C ALA A 90 -10.08 -0.72 -0.11
N VAL A 91 -10.39 0.51 0.29
CA VAL A 91 -11.00 0.82 1.60
C VAL A 91 -12.39 0.20 1.81
N PRO A 92 -13.29 0.13 0.83
CA PRO A 92 -14.58 -0.53 0.99
C PRO A 92 -14.46 -2.02 1.35
N GLU A 93 -13.44 -2.70 0.83
CA GLU A 93 -13.23 -4.14 1.06
C GLU A 93 -12.88 -4.45 2.53
N ILE A 94 -12.25 -3.52 3.24
CA ILE A 94 -11.95 -3.62 4.68
C ILE A 94 -13.03 -2.97 5.57
N GLY A 95 -14.23 -2.77 5.04
CA GLY A 95 -15.37 -2.19 5.76
C GLY A 95 -15.21 -0.69 6.10
N GLY A 96 -14.29 -0.01 5.42
CA GLY A 96 -14.07 1.42 5.56
C GLY A 96 -14.94 2.26 4.62
N LYS A 97 -14.79 3.58 4.70
CA LYS A 97 -15.44 4.53 3.77
C LYS A 97 -14.44 5.60 3.34
N GLY A 98 -14.36 5.85 2.04
CA GLY A 98 -13.55 6.93 1.48
C GLY A 98 -12.04 6.65 1.51
N GLY A 99 -11.26 7.65 1.92
CA GLY A 99 -9.81 7.68 1.74
C GLY A 99 -9.40 8.93 0.96
N GLY A 100 -8.20 9.43 1.25
CA GLY A 100 -7.73 10.70 0.71
C GLY A 100 -6.24 10.93 0.92
N GLY A 101 -5.76 12.02 0.33
CA GLY A 101 -4.35 12.37 0.31
C GLY A 101 -4.02 13.09 -0.99
N ARG A 102 -2.80 12.90 -1.45
CA ARG A 102 -2.28 13.44 -2.71
C ARG A 102 -2.27 12.35 -3.80
N PRO A 103 -2.14 12.71 -5.08
CA PRO A 103 -2.03 11.74 -6.16
C PRO A 103 -0.89 10.73 -6.01
N ASP A 104 0.23 11.13 -5.36
CA ASP A 104 1.40 10.27 -5.13
C ASP A 104 1.32 9.44 -3.84
N LEU A 105 0.41 9.80 -2.92
CA LEU A 105 0.32 9.20 -1.59
C LEU A 105 -1.06 9.45 -0.96
N ALA A 106 -1.77 8.37 -0.65
CA ALA A 106 -3.08 8.44 -0.02
C ALA A 106 -3.24 7.40 1.08
N GLN A 107 -4.20 7.63 1.97
CA GLN A 107 -4.48 6.75 3.11
C GLN A 107 -5.98 6.58 3.36
N GLY A 108 -6.31 5.46 3.99
CA GLY A 108 -7.65 5.14 4.44
C GLY A 108 -7.63 4.04 5.51
N GLY A 109 -8.81 3.60 5.93
CA GLY A 109 -8.91 2.55 6.92
C GLY A 109 -10.33 2.08 7.17
N GLY A 110 -10.42 0.96 7.88
CA GLY A 110 -11.64 0.24 8.19
C GLY A 110 -11.45 -0.66 9.41
N THR A 111 -12.34 -1.63 9.56
CA THR A 111 -12.37 -2.52 10.74
C THR A 111 -12.43 -4.00 10.36
N ASP A 112 -12.60 -4.33 9.08
CA ASP A 112 -12.68 -5.72 8.62
C ASP A 112 -11.32 -6.24 8.17
N VAL A 113 -10.70 -7.03 9.04
CA VAL A 113 -9.41 -7.71 8.79
C VAL A 113 -9.54 -8.81 7.73
N LEU A 114 -10.74 -9.41 7.60
CA LEU A 114 -10.98 -10.46 6.60
C LEU A 114 -11.05 -9.88 5.18
N GLY A 115 -11.17 -8.56 5.06
CA GLY A 115 -11.20 -7.83 3.80
C GLY A 115 -9.84 -7.60 3.13
N VAL A 116 -8.73 -7.90 3.80
CA VAL A 116 -7.37 -7.53 3.33
C VAL A 116 -7.04 -8.12 1.96
N GLU A 117 -7.28 -9.42 1.75
CA GLU A 117 -7.00 -10.07 0.45
C GLU A 117 -7.89 -9.53 -0.67
N LYS A 118 -9.15 -9.18 -0.34
CA LYS A 118 -10.07 -8.55 -1.30
C LYS A 118 -9.60 -7.14 -1.66
N ALA A 119 -9.10 -6.38 -0.70
CA ALA A 119 -8.55 -5.05 -0.93
C ALA A 119 -7.35 -5.10 -1.89
N ILE A 120 -6.43 -6.04 -1.70
CA ILE A 120 -5.29 -6.25 -2.62
C ILE A 120 -5.79 -6.65 -4.02
N SER A 121 -6.75 -7.58 -4.09
CA SER A 121 -7.33 -8.03 -5.36
C SER A 121 -8.05 -6.91 -6.11
N ALA A 122 -8.77 -6.05 -5.40
CA ALA A 122 -9.46 -4.90 -5.96
C ALA A 122 -8.48 -3.92 -6.61
N VAL A 123 -7.34 -3.64 -5.95
CA VAL A 123 -6.28 -2.81 -6.53
C VAL A 123 -5.64 -3.48 -7.75
N ARG A 124 -5.39 -4.80 -7.71
CA ARG A 124 -4.90 -5.54 -8.87
C ARG A 124 -5.87 -5.42 -10.06
N SER A 125 -7.17 -5.55 -9.82
CA SER A 125 -8.19 -5.35 -10.87
C SER A 125 -8.26 -3.92 -11.38
N PHE A 126 -8.04 -2.92 -10.51
CA PHE A 126 -7.98 -1.51 -10.92
C PHE A 126 -6.79 -1.20 -11.84
N LEU A 127 -5.67 -1.90 -11.65
CA LEU A 127 -4.45 -1.73 -12.46
C LEU A 127 -4.45 -2.57 -13.75
N SER A 128 -5.40 -3.48 -13.93
CA SER A 128 -5.46 -4.42 -15.06
C SER A 128 -5.88 -3.77 -16.37
#